data_AF-A0A5C0SK48-F1
#
_entry.id   AF-A0A5C0SK48-F1
#
_cell.length_a   1.000
_cell.length_b   1.000
_cell.length_c   1.000
_cell.angle_alpha   90.00
_cell.angle_beta   90.00
_cell.angle_gamma   90.00
#
_symmetry.space_group_name_H-M   'P 1'
#
loop_
_entity.id
_entity.type
_entity.pdbx_description
1 polymer ?
#
loop_
_entity_poly.entity_id
_entity_poly.type
_entity_poly.pdbx_seq_one_letter_code
_entity_poly.pdbx_strand_id
1 'polypeptide(L)'
;MKRGPLAVVVIIIIVFAIFYLETADENRPRENTVVPPVGTVSMILDREVYHAGETVTLTIINNGNETLLVGSFYRLYRLEDDGWQEIELGLTFTMIGYMIPPGGNWTQRIPLAIIVKGKSAFGTLEPCLREDIA
;
A
#
# COMPACT_ATOMS: atom_id res chain seq x y z
N MET A 1 19.09 -54.07 -4.64
CA MET A 1 19.76 -52.75 -4.85
C MET A 1 18.98 -51.67 -4.10
N LYS A 2 19.56 -51.08 -3.06
CA LYS A 2 18.89 -50.11 -2.16
C LYS A 2 18.70 -48.78 -2.91
N ARG A 3 17.46 -48.44 -3.28
CA ARG A 3 17.09 -47.18 -3.97
C ARG A 3 17.04 -45.95 -3.05
N GLY A 4 17.23 -46.14 -1.75
CA GLY A 4 17.15 -45.08 -0.72
C GLY A 4 18.10 -43.89 -0.91
N PRO A 5 19.42 -44.07 -1.09
CA PRO A 5 20.35 -42.94 -1.13
C PRO A 5 20.20 -42.09 -2.39
N LEU A 6 19.86 -42.71 -3.53
CA LEU A 6 19.69 -41.99 -4.80
C LEU A 6 18.46 -41.06 -4.77
N ALA A 7 17.36 -41.52 -4.15
CA ALA A 7 16.14 -40.73 -4.03
C ALA A 7 16.34 -39.49 -3.14
N VAL A 8 17.09 -39.63 -2.05
CA VAL A 8 17.39 -38.52 -1.13
C VAL A 8 18.23 -37.44 -1.82
N VAL A 9 19.23 -37.85 -2.60
CA VAL A 9 20.07 -36.90 -3.36
C VAL A 9 19.24 -36.12 -4.39
N VAL A 10 18.32 -36.78 -5.09
CA VAL A 10 17.43 -36.11 -6.06
C VAL A 10 16.52 -35.08 -5.36
N ILE A 11 15.96 -35.42 -4.20
CA ILE A 11 15.13 -34.49 -3.43
C ILE A 11 15.94 -33.26 -2.98
N ILE A 12 17.17 -33.46 -2.52
CA ILE A 12 18.04 -32.33 -2.10
C ILE A 12 18.35 -31.41 -3.28
N ILE A 13 18.63 -31.97 -4.46
CA ILE A 13 18.90 -31.17 -5.67
C ILE A 13 17.66 -30.37 -6.08
N ILE A 14 16.46 -30.97 -6.02
CA ILE A 14 15.21 -30.27 -6.35
C ILE A 14 14.95 -29.12 -5.36
N VAL A 15 15.14 -29.36 -4.06
CA VAL A 15 14.99 -28.32 -3.03
C VAL A 15 15.99 -27.20 -3.27
N PHE A 16 17.27 -27.52 -3.52
CA PHE A 16 18.28 -26.51 -3.84
C PHE A 16 17.97 -25.73 -5.12
N ALA A 17 17.44 -26.38 -6.16
CA ALA A 17 17.04 -25.72 -7.39
C ALA A 17 15.89 -24.73 -7.16
N ILE A 18 14.90 -25.10 -6.33
CA ILE A 18 13.79 -24.19 -5.97
C ILE A 18 14.34 -22.97 -5.20
N PHE A 19 15.19 -23.19 -4.19
CA PHE A 19 15.84 -22.09 -3.46
C PHE A 19 16.71 -21.20 -4.37
N TYR A 20 17.41 -21.78 -5.34
CA TYR A 20 18.19 -21.03 -6.32
C TYR A 20 17.31 -20.24 -7.30
N LEU A 21 16.17 -20.78 -7.72
CA LEU A 21 15.22 -20.06 -8.58
C LEU A 21 14.57 -18.87 -7.85
N GLU A 22 14.26 -19.02 -6.56
CA GLU A 22 13.67 -17.95 -5.74
C GLU A 22 14.67 -16.81 -5.48
N THR A 23 15.92 -17.14 -5.19
CA THR A 23 17.00 -16.15 -5.02
C THR A 23 17.46 -15.51 -6.33
N ALA A 24 17.22 -16.16 -7.48
CA ALA A 24 17.50 -15.57 -8.79
C ALA A 24 16.52 -14.45 -9.17
N ASP A 25 15.30 -14.42 -8.61
CA ASP A 25 14.33 -13.36 -8.86
C ASP A 25 14.72 -12.05 -8.17
N GLU A 26 15.38 -12.14 -7.00
CA GLU A 26 15.94 -10.99 -6.28
C GLU A 26 17.13 -10.34 -7.02
N ASN A 27 17.85 -11.10 -7.86
CA ASN A 27 19.01 -10.64 -8.63
C ASN A 27 18.67 -10.13 -10.04
N ARG A 28 17.39 -10.03 -10.42
CA ARG A 28 17.04 -9.29 -11.63
C ARG A 28 17.45 -7.83 -11.44
N PRO A 29 18.15 -7.21 -12.41
CA PRO A 29 18.31 -5.76 -12.40
C PRO A 29 16.90 -5.18 -12.27
N ARG A 30 16.65 -4.39 -11.22
CA ARG A 30 15.38 -3.67 -11.07
C ARG A 30 15.16 -2.97 -12.39
N GLU A 31 14.17 -3.43 -13.15
CA GLU A 31 13.72 -2.78 -14.36
C GLU A 31 13.61 -1.30 -14.02
N ASN A 32 14.32 -0.46 -14.78
CA ASN A 32 14.46 0.95 -14.51
C ASN A 32 13.10 1.48 -14.11
N THR A 33 12.90 1.77 -12.82
CA THR A 33 11.68 2.44 -12.39
C THR A 33 11.76 3.77 -13.12
N VAL A 34 10.97 3.91 -14.19
CA VAL A 34 10.80 5.17 -14.88
C VAL A 34 10.19 6.08 -13.83
N VAL A 35 11.05 6.77 -13.10
CA VAL A 35 10.61 7.81 -12.18
C VAL A 35 10.05 8.86 -13.12
N PRO A 36 8.72 9.09 -13.12
CA PRO A 36 8.15 10.07 -14.02
C PRO A 36 8.84 11.41 -13.75
N PRO A 37 9.11 12.20 -14.80
CA PRO A 37 9.76 13.49 -14.64
C PRO A 37 9.07 14.33 -13.55
N VAL A 38 9.85 15.13 -12.82
CA VAL A 38 9.30 16.06 -11.83
C VAL A 38 8.23 16.92 -12.50
N GLY A 39 7.00 16.88 -11.99
CA GLY A 39 5.84 17.63 -12.53
C GLY A 39 4.87 16.81 -13.41
N THR A 40 5.17 15.55 -13.73
CA THR A 40 4.29 14.67 -14.53
C THR A 40 3.05 14.19 -13.75
N VAL A 41 3.12 14.12 -12.42
CA VAL A 41 2.01 13.72 -11.57
C VAL A 41 1.82 14.76 -10.48
N SER A 42 0.58 15.21 -10.28
CA SER A 42 0.21 16.08 -9.15
C SER A 42 -0.70 15.33 -8.20
N MET A 43 -0.41 15.43 -6.91
CA MET A 43 -1.25 14.94 -5.83
C MET A 43 -1.74 16.14 -5.03
N ILE A 44 -3.05 16.29 -4.94
CA ILE A 44 -3.70 17.45 -4.34
C ILE A 44 -4.64 16.98 -3.24
N LEU A 45 -4.48 17.56 -2.07
CA LEU A 45 -5.42 17.46 -0.97
C LEU A 45 -6.32 18.69 -0.97
N ASP A 46 -7.59 18.52 -0.62
CA ASP A 46 -8.51 19.65 -0.51
C ASP A 46 -8.19 20.58 0.66
N ARG A 47 -7.40 20.12 1.64
CA ARG A 47 -6.98 20.87 2.83
C ARG A 47 -5.58 20.44 3.28
N GLU A 48 -4.91 21.30 4.05
CA GLU A 48 -3.59 21.00 4.63
C GLU A 48 -3.70 20.29 5.99
N VAL A 49 -4.74 20.59 6.75
CA VAL A 49 -4.97 20.05 8.09
C VAL A 49 -6.37 19.45 8.14
N TYR A 50 -6.46 18.26 8.74
CA TYR A 50 -7.71 17.55 8.95
C TYR A 50 -7.83 17.15 10.42
N HIS A 51 -9.07 17.09 10.89
CA HIS A 51 -9.42 16.58 12.21
C HIS A 51 -10.05 15.19 12.12
N ALA A 52 -10.06 14.48 13.25
CA ALA A 52 -10.73 13.19 13.34
C ALA A 52 -12.21 13.31 12.94
N GLY A 53 -12.70 12.37 12.13
CA GLY A 53 -14.08 12.38 11.60
C GLY A 53 -14.27 13.15 10.31
N GLU A 54 -13.29 13.96 9.90
CA GLU A 54 -13.37 14.64 8.62
C GLU A 54 -13.10 13.69 7.47
N THR A 55 -13.43 14.13 6.25
CA THR A 55 -13.16 13.37 5.03
C THR A 55 -12.08 14.09 4.23
N VAL A 56 -11.00 13.38 3.95
CA VAL A 56 -9.94 13.84 3.04
C VAL A 56 -10.41 13.66 1.60
N THR A 57 -10.28 14.68 0.76
CA THR A 57 -10.43 14.54 -0.69
C THR A 57 -9.06 14.57 -1.33
N LEU A 58 -8.64 13.42 -1.87
CA LEU A 58 -7.39 13.24 -2.59
C LEU A 58 -7.67 13.24 -4.09
N THR A 59 -7.01 14.13 -4.83
CA THR A 59 -7.04 14.15 -6.29
C THR A 59 -5.65 13.89 -6.86
N ILE A 60 -5.56 12.93 -7.78
CA ILE A 60 -4.36 12.64 -8.55
C ILE A 60 -4.59 13.11 -9.98
N ILE A 61 -3.69 13.95 -10.50
CA ILE A 61 -3.74 14.47 -11.86
C ILE A 61 -2.55 13.94 -12.64
N ASN A 62 -2.83 13.40 -13.83
CA ASN A 62 -1.81 12.96 -14.76
C ASN A 62 -1.49 14.08 -15.75
N ASN A 63 -0.43 14.83 -15.48
CA ASN A 63 0.10 15.85 -16.39
C ASN A 63 1.10 15.27 -17.41
N GLY A 64 1.30 13.95 -17.37
CA GLY A 64 2.19 13.22 -18.26
C GLY A 64 1.57 12.83 -19.59
N ASN A 65 2.39 12.13 -20.38
CA ASN A 65 2.03 11.54 -21.66
C ASN A 65 1.81 10.02 -21.59
N GLU A 66 1.98 9.40 -20.42
CA GLU A 66 1.75 7.98 -20.18
C GLU A 66 0.51 7.76 -19.30
N THR A 67 -0.14 6.61 -19.39
CA THR A 67 -1.26 6.25 -18.51
C THR A 67 -0.73 5.85 -17.13
N LEU A 68 -1.29 6.42 -16.07
CA LEU A 68 -0.96 6.05 -14.69
C LEU A 68 -1.86 4.90 -14.21
N LEU A 69 -1.29 3.96 -13.46
CA LEU A 69 -2.05 3.05 -12.60
C LEU A 69 -1.94 3.54 -11.16
N VAL A 70 -3.07 3.91 -10.56
CA VAL A 70 -3.14 4.30 -9.14
C VAL A 70 -3.88 3.23 -8.35
N GLY A 71 -3.33 2.85 -7.19
CA GLY A 71 -3.92 1.86 -6.30
C GLY A 71 -4.31 2.47 -4.96
N SER A 72 -5.40 2.02 -4.35
CA SER A 72 -5.83 2.46 -3.02
C SER A 72 -5.08 1.70 -1.90
N PHE A 73 -3.75 1.70 -1.92
CA PHE A 73 -2.96 1.37 -0.72
C PHE A 73 -2.64 2.68 -0.01
N TYR A 74 -3.05 2.83 1.24
CA TYR A 74 -2.63 3.97 2.05
C TYR A 74 -2.16 3.46 3.40
N ARG A 75 -1.10 4.09 3.90
CA ARG A 75 -0.60 3.95 5.27
C ARG A 75 -0.94 5.25 5.98
N LEU A 76 -1.53 5.15 7.16
CA LEU A 76 -1.81 6.31 7.99
C LEU A 76 -0.70 6.46 9.01
N TYR A 77 -0.22 7.70 9.20
CA TYR A 77 0.78 8.02 10.19
C TYR A 77 0.24 9.09 11.13
N ARG A 78 0.56 8.98 12.42
CA ARG A 78 0.27 10.00 13.44
C ARG A 78 1.58 10.62 13.92
N LEU A 79 1.60 11.94 14.07
CA LEU A 79 2.73 12.62 14.69
C LEU A 79 2.61 12.51 16.22
N GLU A 80 3.55 11.82 16.86
CA GLU A 80 3.67 11.66 18.31
C GLU A 80 5.13 11.88 18.70
N ASP A 81 5.38 12.71 19.71
CA ASP A 81 6.73 13.00 20.25
C ASP A 81 7.77 13.32 19.15
N ASP A 82 7.43 14.24 18.24
CA ASP A 82 8.24 14.66 17.08
C ASP A 82 8.58 13.55 16.07
N GLY A 83 7.91 12.39 16.17
CA GLY A 83 8.06 11.25 15.27
C GLY A 83 6.77 10.88 14.54
N TRP A 84 6.88 10.54 13.26
CA TRP A 84 5.78 9.92 12.52
C TRP A 84 5.69 8.45 12.86
N GLN A 85 4.61 8.05 13.54
CA GLN A 85 4.32 6.66 13.87
C GLN A 85 3.30 6.10 12.89
N GLU A 86 3.63 4.97 12.25
CA GLU A 86 2.68 4.26 11.41
C GLU A 86 1.54 3.71 12.28
N ILE A 87 0.30 4.00 11.90
CA ILE A 87 -0.87 3.45 12.54
C ILE A 87 -1.12 2.08 11.93
N GLU A 88 -0.95 1.03 12.72
CA GLU A 88 -1.34 -0.31 12.32
C GLU A 88 -2.87 -0.37 12.23
N LEU A 89 -3.40 -0.39 11.00
CA LEU A 89 -4.84 -0.32 10.77
C LEU A 89 -5.55 -1.65 11.06
N GLY A 90 -4.82 -2.76 11.14
CA GLY A 90 -5.41 -4.11 11.29
C GLY A 90 -6.31 -4.50 10.10
N LEU A 91 -6.18 -3.81 8.96
CA LEU A 91 -7.01 -3.98 7.77
C LEU A 91 -6.20 -4.59 6.62
N THR A 92 -6.79 -5.58 5.96
CA THR A 92 -6.34 -6.08 4.66
C THR A 92 -7.11 -5.34 3.57
N PHE A 93 -6.43 -4.53 2.77
CA PHE A 93 -7.05 -3.83 1.65
C PHE A 93 -6.97 -4.69 0.37
N THR A 94 -8.10 -4.87 -0.30
CA THR A 94 -8.11 -5.39 -1.68
C THR A 94 -7.54 -4.32 -2.61
N MET A 95 -6.51 -4.66 -3.36
CA MET A 95 -5.87 -3.74 -4.31
C MET A 95 -6.83 -3.44 -5.47
N ILE A 96 -7.57 -2.32 -5.37
CA ILE A 96 -8.33 -1.78 -6.49
C ILE A 96 -7.43 -0.76 -7.18
N GLY A 97 -7.09 -1.05 -8.44
CA GLY A 97 -6.33 -0.16 -9.31
C GLY A 97 -7.23 0.62 -10.27
N TYR A 98 -6.89 1.88 -10.52
CA TYR A 98 -7.55 2.76 -11.48
C TYR A 98 -6.53 3.26 -12.51
N MET A 99 -6.92 3.25 -13.79
CA MET A 99 -6.11 3.81 -14.86
C MET A 99 -6.48 5.27 -15.11
N ILE A 100 -5.49 6.17 -15.09
CA ILE A 100 -5.65 7.60 -15.39
C ILE A 100 -4.92 7.90 -16.70
N PRO A 101 -5.63 8.15 -17.81
CA PRO A 101 -4.98 8.49 -19.08
C PRO A 101 -4.26 9.86 -19.00
N PRO A 102 -3.39 10.18 -19.97
CA PRO A 102 -2.77 11.52 -20.10
C PRO A 102 -3.81 12.65 -20.03
N GLY A 103 -3.53 13.67 -19.21
CA GLY A 103 -4.45 14.79 -18.94
C GLY A 103 -5.66 14.45 -18.07
N GLY A 104 -5.82 13.17 -17.69
CA GLY A 104 -6.89 12.71 -16.83
C GLY A 104 -6.63 13.00 -15.35
N ASN A 105 -7.67 12.80 -14.54
CA ASN A 105 -7.57 12.84 -13.09
C ASN A 105 -8.42 11.74 -12.45
N TRP A 106 -8.11 11.44 -11.19
CA TRP A 106 -8.89 10.56 -10.33
C TRP A 106 -9.02 11.20 -8.96
N THR A 107 -10.20 11.08 -8.35
CA THR A 107 -10.49 11.65 -7.03
C THR A 107 -11.07 10.59 -6.11
N GLN A 108 -10.59 10.56 -4.87
CA GLN A 108 -11.09 9.70 -3.79
C GLN A 108 -11.45 10.51 -2.56
N ARG A 109 -12.54 10.12 -1.91
CA ARG A 109 -12.95 10.63 -0.60
C ARG A 109 -12.60 9.57 0.45
N ILE A 110 -11.75 9.93 1.40
CA ILE A 110 -11.21 9.05 2.43
C ILE A 110 -11.73 9.55 3.79
N PRO A 111 -12.71 8.88 4.41
CA PRO A 111 -13.16 9.26 5.74
C PRO A 111 -12.07 8.95 6.77
N LEU A 112 -11.68 9.94 7.57
CA LEU A 112 -10.75 9.75 8.69
C LEU A 112 -11.50 9.12 9.85
N ALA A 113 -11.36 7.79 9.96
CA ALA A 113 -11.92 7.01 11.05
C ALA A 113 -11.02 7.04 12.29
N ILE A 114 -11.63 6.78 13.44
CA ILE A 114 -10.91 6.49 14.69
C ILE A 114 -10.87 4.98 14.93
N ILE A 115 -9.79 4.52 15.55
CA ILE A 115 -9.70 3.13 16.03
C ILE A 115 -10.42 3.05 17.37
N VAL A 116 -11.58 2.40 17.38
CA VAL A 116 -12.30 2.08 18.62
C VAL A 116 -11.85 0.71 19.11
N LYS A 117 -11.12 0.69 20.23
CA LYS A 117 -10.64 -0.54 20.88
C LYS A 117 -11.77 -1.21 21.66
N GLY A 118 -11.74 -2.54 21.74
CA GLY A 118 -12.69 -3.33 22.56
C GLY A 118 -13.91 -3.90 21.82
N LYS A 119 -14.16 -3.49 20.57
CA LYS A 119 -15.19 -4.11 19.70
C LYS A 119 -14.67 -5.29 18.88
N SER A 120 -13.35 -5.36 18.69
CA SER A 120 -12.66 -6.48 18.03
C SER A 120 -11.27 -6.66 18.64
N ALA A 121 -10.63 -7.81 18.39
CA ALA A 121 -9.26 -8.09 18.83
C ALA A 121 -8.22 -7.11 18.24
N PHE A 122 -8.58 -6.39 17.16
CA PHE A 122 -7.70 -5.47 16.42
C PHE A 122 -8.21 -4.03 16.44
N GLY A 123 -9.30 -3.75 17.17
CA GLY A 123 -10.05 -2.51 17.08
C GLY A 123 -10.96 -2.47 15.84
N THR A 124 -11.86 -1.50 15.81
CA THR A 124 -12.77 -1.25 14.68
C THR A 124 -12.57 0.18 14.21
N LEU A 125 -12.38 0.39 12.90
CA LEU A 125 -12.44 1.73 12.33
C LEU A 125 -13.89 2.19 12.34
N GLU A 126 -14.19 3.18 13.18
CA GLU A 126 -15.50 3.82 13.21
C GLU A 126 -15.38 5.25 12.68
N PRO A 127 -16.35 5.73 11.88
CA PRO A 127 -16.45 7.14 11.56
C PRO A 127 -16.48 7.92 12.87
N CYS A 128 -15.65 8.94 13.03
CA CYS A 128 -15.73 9.78 14.23
C CYS A 128 -17.08 10.51 14.18
N LEU A 129 -17.99 10.21 15.11
CA LEU A 129 -19.25 10.91 15.22
C LEU A 129 -19.01 12.21 15.99
N ARG A 130 -19.77 13.26 15.66
CA ARG A 130 -19.62 14.61 16.24
C ARG A 130 -19.74 14.64 17.78
N GLU A 131 -20.29 13.58 18.36
CA GLU A 131 -20.55 13.42 19.80
C GLU A 131 -19.30 12.98 20.59
N ASP A 132 -18.25 12.50 19.91
CA ASP A 132 -17.02 11.98 20.54
C ASP A 132 -15.93 13.06 20.74
N ILE A 133 -16.21 14.33 20.40
CA ILE A 133 -15.27 15.47 20.43
C ILE A 133 -15.62 16.45 21.58
N ALA A 134 -16.17 15.95 22.69
CA ALA A 134 -16.53 16.75 23.87
C ALA A 134 -15.46 16.67 24.98
#